data_AF-A0A356S3U9-F1
#
_entry.id   AF-A0A356S3U9-F1
#
_cell.length_a   1.000
_cell.length_b   1.000
_cell.length_c   1.000
_cell.angle_alpha   90.00
_cell.angle_beta   90.00
_cell.angle_gamma   90.00
#
_symmetry.space_group_name_H-M   'P 1'
#
loop_
_entity.id
_entity.type
_entity.pdbx_description
1 polymer ?
#
loop_
_entity_poly.entity_id
_entity_poly.type
_entity_poly.pdbx_seq_one_letter_code
_entity_poly.pdbx_strand_id
1 'polypeptide(L)'
;MAEYQKRFLKADSHASALHIIQGTDDNTVDWKKNLPLIARKFPASKTYFIEGARHHMVNESLAYRDKIFAKLGELIGRSDTADTID
;
A
#
# COMPACT_ATOMS: atom_id res chain seq x y z
N MET A 1 2.96 -11.14 -17.00
CA MET A 1 1.97 -11.03 -15.88
C MET A 1 1.67 -12.37 -15.22
N ALA A 2 1.27 -13.42 -15.95
CA ALA A 2 0.92 -14.72 -15.34
C ALA A 2 2.06 -15.35 -14.51
N GLU A 3 3.29 -15.33 -15.01
CA GLU A 3 4.45 -15.86 -14.28
C GLU A 3 4.78 -15.09 -13.00
N TYR A 4 4.55 -13.77 -13.00
CA TYR A 4 4.74 -12.96 -11.79
C TYR A 4 3.72 -13.34 -10.71
N GLN A 5 2.45 -13.50 -11.08
CA GLN A 5 1.41 -13.93 -10.14
C GLN A 5 1.71 -15.30 -9.53
N LYS A 6 2.16 -16.27 -10.34
CA LYS A 6 2.57 -17.59 -9.85
C LYS A 6 3.72 -17.49 -8.84
N ARG A 7 4.74 -16.69 -9.14
CA ARG A 7 5.88 -16.48 -8.23
C ARG A 7 5.45 -15.79 -6.93
N PHE A 8 4.62 -14.76 -7.02
CA PHE A 8 4.10 -14.06 -5.86
C PHE A 8 3.31 -15.00 -4.93
N LEU A 9 2.43 -15.83 -5.51
CA LEU A 9 1.66 -16.81 -4.72
C LEU A 9 2.56 -17.82 -4.00
N LYS A 10 3.66 -18.23 -4.63
CA LYS A 10 4.64 -19.18 -4.07
C LYS A 10 5.62 -18.57 -3.06
N ALA A 11 5.81 -17.26 -3.05
CA ALA A 11 6.75 -16.60 -2.14
C ALA A 11 6.31 -16.78 -0.68
N ASP A 12 7.25 -16.84 0.27
CA ASP A 12 6.88 -16.92 1.68
C ASP A 12 6.34 -15.59 2.21
N SER A 13 5.67 -15.62 3.36
CA SER A 13 5.29 -14.41 4.08
C SER A 13 6.50 -13.77 4.76
N HIS A 14 6.48 -12.45 4.92
CA HIS A 14 7.52 -11.66 5.54
C HIS A 14 6.93 -10.76 6.64
N ALA A 15 7.72 -10.48 7.68
CA ALA A 15 7.29 -9.71 8.85
C ALA A 15 7.31 -8.18 8.63
N SER A 16 7.84 -7.71 7.49
CA SER A 16 7.97 -6.28 7.23
C SER A 16 6.63 -5.56 7.28
N ALA A 17 6.62 -4.43 7.99
CA ALA A 17 5.51 -3.49 7.95
C ALA A 17 5.49 -2.77 6.58
N LEU A 18 4.37 -2.88 5.86
CA LEU A 18 4.16 -2.17 4.62
C LEU A 18 3.03 -1.17 4.79
N HIS A 19 3.21 0.02 4.24
CA HIS A 19 2.15 1.01 4.10
C HIS A 19 1.73 1.09 2.63
N ILE A 20 0.47 0.78 2.34
CA ILE A 20 -0.08 0.73 0.99
C ILE A 20 -1.10 1.86 0.85
N ILE A 21 -0.93 2.73 -0.14
CA ILE A 21 -1.92 3.77 -0.48
C ILE A 21 -2.62 3.33 -1.76
N GLN A 22 -3.95 3.24 -1.74
CA GLN A 22 -4.76 2.73 -2.86
C GLN A 22 -5.92 3.67 -3.19
N GLY A 23 -6.05 4.04 -4.46
CA GLY A 23 -7.23 4.74 -4.98
C GLY A 23 -8.41 3.79 -5.15
N THR A 24 -9.62 4.20 -4.75
CA THR A 24 -10.83 3.34 -4.82
C THR A 24 -11.37 3.17 -6.23
N ASP A 25 -11.07 4.12 -7.13
CA ASP A 25 -11.49 4.15 -8.54
C ASP A 25 -10.39 3.67 -9.51
N ASP A 26 -9.37 2.98 -8.98
CA ASP A 26 -8.34 2.35 -9.81
C ASP A 26 -8.95 1.16 -10.60
N ASN A 27 -8.94 1.30 -11.92
CA ASN A 27 -9.40 0.29 -12.88
C ASN A 27 -8.24 -0.34 -13.68
N THR A 28 -6.99 0.03 -13.37
CA THR A 28 -5.79 -0.48 -14.02
C THR A 28 -5.28 -1.73 -13.33
N VAL A 29 -5.35 -1.78 -12.00
CA VAL A 29 -4.97 -2.97 -11.21
C VAL A 29 -6.16 -3.49 -10.40
N ASP A 30 -6.27 -4.82 -10.31
CA ASP A 30 -7.32 -5.47 -9.52
C ASP A 30 -6.99 -5.45 -8.02
N TRP A 31 -7.08 -4.27 -7.42
CA TRP A 31 -6.72 -4.03 -6.01
C TRP A 31 -7.59 -4.85 -5.05
N LYS A 32 -8.85 -5.09 -5.40
CA LYS A 32 -9.78 -5.90 -4.58
C LYS A 32 -9.30 -7.34 -4.45
N LYS A 33 -8.66 -7.90 -5.49
CA LYS A 33 -8.02 -9.23 -5.41
C LYS A 33 -6.60 -9.17 -4.84
N ASN A 34 -5.83 -8.13 -5.16
CA ASN A 34 -4.41 -8.06 -4.81
C ASN A 34 -4.18 -7.76 -3.33
N LEU A 35 -4.92 -6.81 -2.73
CA LEU A 35 -4.70 -6.39 -1.35
C LEU A 35 -4.83 -7.54 -0.33
N PRO A 36 -5.84 -8.44 -0.41
CA PRO A 36 -5.90 -9.60 0.48
C PRO A 36 -4.70 -10.53 0.34
N LEU A 37 -4.17 -10.71 -0.88
CA LEU A 37 -2.99 -11.55 -1.10
C LEU A 37 -1.73 -10.91 -0.54
N ILE A 38 -1.59 -9.59 -0.68
CA ILE A 38 -0.49 -8.83 -0.09
C ILE A 38 -0.57 -8.90 1.44
N ALA A 39 -1.75 -8.73 2.04
CA ALA A 39 -1.93 -8.83 3.49
C ALA A 39 -1.55 -10.23 4.04
N ARG A 40 -1.78 -11.30 3.26
CA ARG A 40 -1.33 -12.65 3.64
C ARG A 40 0.20 -12.81 3.56
N LYS A 41 0.86 -12.13 2.63
CA LYS A 41 2.33 -12.16 2.51
C LYS A 41 3.01 -11.20 3.48
N PHE A 42 2.37 -10.09 3.85
CA PHE A 42 2.90 -9.10 4.77
C PHE A 42 1.84 -8.83 5.85
N PRO A 43 1.78 -9.67 6.91
CA PRO A 43 0.72 -9.57 7.93
C PRO A 43 0.71 -8.24 8.69
N ALA A 44 1.86 -7.55 8.76
CA ALA A 44 1.98 -6.22 9.37
C ALA A 44 1.62 -5.07 8.41
N SER A 45 1.12 -5.37 7.21
CA SER A 45 0.74 -4.34 6.23
C SER A 45 -0.52 -3.58 6.63
N LYS A 46 -0.54 -2.29 6.31
CA LYS A 46 -1.68 -1.38 6.48
C LYS A 46 -2.02 -0.73 5.15
N THR A 47 -3.31 -0.77 4.79
CA THR A 47 -3.81 -0.11 3.58
C THR A 47 -4.55 1.17 3.93
N TYR A 48 -4.32 2.23 3.17
CA TYR A 48 -4.97 3.53 3.27
C TYR A 48 -5.65 3.84 1.94
N PHE A 49 -6.96 4.07 1.97
CA PHE A 49 -7.74 4.34 0.77
C PHE A 49 -7.85 5.84 0.49
N ILE A 50 -7.71 6.22 -0.77
CA ILE A 50 -8.02 7.55 -1.27
C ILE A 50 -9.27 7.46 -2.13
N GLU A 51 -10.38 7.93 -1.58
CA GLU A 51 -11.69 7.87 -2.24
C GLU A 51 -11.68 8.63 -3.58
N GLY A 52 -12.15 8.00 -4.65
CA GLY A 52 -12.29 8.56 -6.00
C GLY A 52 -10.99 8.72 -6.79
N ALA A 53 -9.83 8.40 -6.21
CA ALA A 53 -8.55 8.45 -6.92
C ALA A 53 -8.37 7.18 -7.76
N ARG A 54 -7.79 7.32 -8.96
CA ARG A 54 -7.50 6.22 -9.89
C ARG A 54 -6.05 5.77 -9.73
N HIS A 55 -5.44 5.28 -10.81
CA HIS A 55 -4.12 4.67 -10.78
C HIS A 55 -2.98 5.69 -10.65
N HIS A 56 -3.10 6.88 -11.26
CA HIS A 56 -2.04 7.90 -11.29
C HIS A 56 -2.31 9.01 -10.27
N MET A 57 -2.70 8.63 -9.04
CA MET A 57 -3.34 9.51 -8.06
C MET A 57 -2.66 10.89 -7.87
N VAL A 58 -1.32 10.95 -7.84
CA VAL A 58 -0.54 12.20 -7.65
C VAL A 58 -0.62 13.15 -8.85
N ASN A 59 -0.94 12.62 -10.04
CA ASN A 59 -1.05 13.37 -11.29
C ASN A 59 -2.51 13.65 -11.69
N GLU A 60 -3.48 13.17 -10.92
CA GLU A 60 -4.90 13.33 -11.24
C GLU A 60 -5.45 14.69 -10.79
N SER A 61 -5.12 15.13 -9.57
CA SER A 61 -5.52 16.46 -9.07
C SER A 61 -4.61 16.94 -7.93
N LEU A 62 -4.59 18.25 -7.68
CA LEU A 62 -3.92 18.82 -6.50
C LEU A 62 -4.52 18.29 -5.20
N ALA A 63 -5.85 18.14 -5.12
CA ALA A 63 -6.52 17.63 -3.94
C ALA A 63 -6.08 16.19 -3.57
N TYR A 64 -5.89 15.32 -4.56
CA TYR A 64 -5.37 13.96 -4.31
C TYR A 64 -3.89 13.99 -3.95
N ARG A 65 -3.11 14.81 -4.64
CA ARG A 65 -1.69 15.01 -4.34
C ARG A 65 -1.48 15.43 -2.88
N ASP A 66 -2.23 16.42 -2.41
CA ASP A 66 -2.10 16.93 -1.04
C ASP A 66 -2.46 15.87 0.00
N LYS A 67 -3.56 15.14 -0.22
CA LYS A 67 -3.95 14.01 0.66
C LYS A 67 -2.86 12.94 0.74
N ILE A 68 -2.25 12.60 -0.39
CA ILE A 68 -1.19 11.58 -0.46
C ILE A 68 0.07 12.08 0.23
N PHE A 69 0.52 13.30 -0.04
CA PHE A 69 1.74 13.83 0.58
C PHE A 69 1.57 14.06 2.09
N ALA A 70 0.40 14.52 2.54
CA ALA A 70 0.08 14.58 3.96
C ALA A 70 0.21 13.18 4.60
N LYS A 71 -0.37 12.16 3.95
CA LYS A 71 -0.30 10.80 4.45
C LYS A 71 1.13 10.24 4.45
N LEU A 72 1.90 10.49 3.41
CA LEU A 72 3.30 10.09 3.33
C LEU A 72 4.13 10.75 4.44
N GLY A 73 3.90 12.04 4.70
CA GLY A 73 4.53 12.76 5.81
C GLY A 73 4.23 12.12 7.16
N GLU A 74 2.98 11.76 7.43
CA GLU A 74 2.60 11.04 8.65
C GLU A 74 3.29 9.68 8.78
N LEU A 75 3.44 8.94 7.67
CA LEU A 75 3.99 7.59 7.68
C LEU A 75 5.51 7.59 7.82
N ILE A 76 6.20 8.48 7.11
CA ILE A 76 7.67 8.55 7.10
C ILE A 76 8.18 9.34 8.31
N GLY A 77 7.44 10.35 8.77
CA GLY A 77 7.76 11.11 9.99
C GLY A 77 7.57 10.30 11.27
N ARG A 78 6.89 9.15 11.19
CA ARG A 78 6.83 8.14 12.24
C ARG A 78 8.02 7.21 12.08
N SER A 79 9.21 7.67 12.46
CA SER A 79 10.32 6.74 12.71
C SER A 79 9.93 5.88 13.92
N ASP A 80 9.93 4.56 13.73
CA ASP A 80 9.63 3.58 14.78
C ASP A 80 10.58 3.78 15.97
N THR A 81 10.14 4.58 16.94
CA THR A 81 10.68 4.59 18.31
C THR A 81 10.02 3.44 19.05
N ALA A 82 10.36 2.23 18.63
CA ALA A 82 9.94 1.00 19.30
C ALA A 82 10.95 -0.14 19.11
N ASP A 83 12.25 0.17 19.08
CA ASP A 83 13.34 -0.80 19.24
C ASP A 83 14.23 -0.38 20.42
N THR A 84 13.63 -0.17 21.58
CA THR A 84 14.36 -0.20 22.86
C THR A 84 13.48 -0.86 23.90
N ILE A 85 13.56 -2.19 23.98
CA ILE A 85 13.44 -2.91 25.25
C ILE A 85 14.47 -4.05 25.24
N ASP A 86 15.41 -3.91 26.18
CA ASP A 86 16.51 -4.79 26.63
C ASP A 86 17.76 -4.93 25.75
#